data_AF-A0A1G2G3K5-F1
#
_entry.id   AF-A0A1G2G3K5-F1
#
_cell.length_a   1.000
_cell.length_b   1.000
_cell.length_c   1.000
_cell.angle_alpha   90.00
_cell.angle_beta   90.00
_cell.angle_gamma   90.00
#
_symmetry.space_group_name_H-M   'P 1'
#
loop_
_entity.id
_entity.type
_entity.pdbx_description
1 polymer ?
#
loop_
_entity_poly.entity_id
_entity_poly.type
_entity_poly.pdbx_seq_one_letter_code
_entity_poly.pdbx_strand_id
1 'polypeptide(L)'
;MKNGLIGAGIAGALLVGGYMLFNSNENSNSSADNPSLSPSKSDKDCPDFRTQREAQAFFEANGGPSSDPHRLDRDGDGRVCETLP
;
A
#
# COMPACT_ATOMS: atom_id res chain seq x y z
N MET A 1 -8.20 28.52 17.60
CA MET A 1 -9.29 28.91 18.52
C MET A 1 -10.60 28.56 17.83
N LYS A 2 -11.22 27.48 18.31
CA LYS A 2 -12.65 27.13 18.22
C LYS A 2 -13.25 26.98 16.81
N ASN A 3 -12.82 25.92 16.16
CA ASN A 3 -13.54 25.19 15.12
C ASN A 3 -14.88 24.68 15.68
N GLY A 4 -15.97 25.15 15.08
CA GLY A 4 -17.35 25.01 15.54
C GLY A 4 -17.92 23.61 15.40
N LEU A 5 -18.38 23.12 16.53
CA LEU A 5 -19.27 22.00 16.78
C LEU A 5 -20.59 22.15 16.00
N ILE A 6 -20.94 21.19 15.15
CA ILE A 6 -22.35 20.86 14.87
C ILE A 6 -22.46 19.34 14.88
N GLY A 7 -22.82 18.81 16.04
CA GLY A 7 -23.25 17.44 16.24
C GLY A 7 -24.62 17.43 16.90
N ALA A 8 -25.60 16.86 16.22
CA ALA A 8 -26.88 16.34 16.72
C ALA A 8 -27.61 15.75 15.51
N GLY A 9 -28.08 14.50 15.47
CA GLY A 9 -28.02 13.42 16.44
C GLY A 9 -28.61 12.16 15.80
N ILE A 10 -28.47 11.03 16.49
CA ILE A 10 -29.34 9.88 16.26
C ILE A 10 -29.81 9.45 17.65
N ALA A 11 -30.99 9.96 18.00
CA ALA A 11 -31.77 9.44 19.10
C ALA A 11 -32.52 8.20 18.60
N GLY A 12 -32.43 7.11 19.35
CA GLY A 12 -33.42 6.04 19.32
C GLY A 12 -32.95 4.73 18.69
N ALA A 13 -32.49 3.81 19.54
CA ALA A 13 -33.27 2.61 19.84
C ALA A 13 -32.64 1.88 21.04
N LEU A 14 -33.42 1.80 22.12
CA LEU A 14 -33.10 1.05 23.33
C LEU A 14 -33.48 -0.43 23.13
N LEU A 15 -32.54 -1.31 23.50
CA LEU A 15 -32.74 -2.51 24.32
C LEU A 15 -33.76 -3.57 23.85
N VAL A 16 -33.31 -4.51 23.02
CA VAL A 16 -33.67 -5.94 23.17
C VAL A 16 -32.44 -6.79 22.88
N GLY A 17 -31.86 -7.40 23.93
CA GLY A 17 -31.04 -8.61 23.82
C GLY A 17 -29.51 -8.45 23.95
N GLY A 18 -29.01 -8.65 25.17
CA GLY A 18 -27.76 -9.41 25.37
C GLY A 18 -26.43 -8.66 25.20
N TYR A 19 -25.89 -8.20 26.33
CA TYR A 19 -24.44 -8.16 26.53
C TYR A 19 -23.87 -9.57 26.34
N MET A 20 -22.92 -9.77 25.42
CA MET A 20 -21.61 -10.45 25.61
C MET A 20 -20.95 -10.92 24.29
N LEU A 21 -19.67 -10.55 24.14
CA LEU A 21 -18.59 -11.11 23.28
C LEU A 21 -18.60 -10.60 21.82
N PHE A 22 -17.58 -9.91 21.31
CA PHE A 22 -16.20 -10.39 21.24
C PHE A 22 -15.13 -9.38 21.64
N ASN A 23 -14.16 -9.96 22.34
CA ASN A 23 -12.95 -9.41 22.88
C ASN A 23 -11.91 -9.34 21.75
N SER A 24 -11.62 -8.16 21.21
CA SER A 24 -10.45 -8.00 20.35
C SER A 24 -9.21 -7.85 21.23
N ASN A 25 -8.75 -8.98 21.76
CA ASN A 25 -7.32 -9.18 21.96
C ASN A 25 -6.70 -9.24 20.56
N GLU A 26 -6.52 -8.07 19.95
CA GLU A 26 -5.71 -7.96 18.74
C GLU A 26 -4.26 -7.89 19.23
N ASN A 27 -3.73 -9.08 19.50
CA ASN A 27 -2.31 -9.32 19.31
C ASN A 27 -2.03 -9.18 17.80
N SER A 28 -2.05 -7.95 17.30
CA SER A 28 -1.67 -7.60 15.95
C SER A 28 -0.15 -7.67 15.91
N ASN A 29 0.35 -8.90 15.78
CA ASN A 29 1.64 -9.13 15.14
C ASN A 29 1.46 -8.70 13.67
N SER A 30 1.50 -7.39 13.42
CA SER A 30 1.36 -6.80 12.09
C SER A 30 2.63 -7.08 11.30
N SER A 31 2.67 -8.26 10.71
CA SER A 31 3.58 -8.67 9.64
C SER A 31 2.78 -9.50 8.66
N ALA A 32 1.94 -8.82 7.88
CA ALA A 32 1.42 -9.28 6.58
C ALA A 32 0.47 -8.20 5.99
N ASP A 33 0.85 -7.71 4.81
CA ASP A 33 -0.01 -7.45 3.66
C ASP A 33 -1.35 -6.73 3.89
N ASN A 34 -1.34 -5.40 3.72
CA ASN A 34 -2.54 -4.67 3.35
C ASN A 34 -2.75 -4.76 1.83
N PRO A 35 -3.82 -5.41 1.33
CA PRO A 35 -4.20 -5.32 -0.08
C PRO A 35 -4.85 -3.95 -0.29
N SER A 36 -4.03 -2.91 -0.49
CA SER A 36 -4.52 -1.60 -0.93
C SER A 36 -4.89 -1.69 -2.40
N LEU A 37 -6.13 -2.14 -2.62
CA LEU A 37 -6.85 -2.15 -3.87
C LEU A 37 -6.96 -0.71 -4.43
N SER A 38 -5.96 -0.31 -5.19
CA SER A 38 -6.03 0.83 -6.10
C SER A 38 -5.74 0.28 -7.51
N PRO A 39 -6.55 0.60 -8.54
CA PRO A 39 -6.22 0.27 -9.92
C PRO A 39 -5.08 1.15 -10.47
N SER A 40 -4.22 1.68 -9.60
CA SER A 40 -2.90 2.19 -9.95
C SER A 40 -2.06 0.98 -10.36
N LYS A 41 -1.63 0.97 -11.62
CA LYS A 41 -0.64 0.05 -12.21
C LYS A 41 0.16 -0.65 -11.11
N SER A 42 -0.02 -1.97 -10.98
CA SER A 42 0.64 -2.79 -9.96
C SER A 42 2.07 -2.30 -9.77
N ASP A 43 2.39 -1.86 -8.56
CA ASP A 43 3.77 -1.50 -8.25
C ASP A 43 4.64 -2.72 -8.52
N LYS A 44 5.76 -2.50 -9.19
CA LYS A 44 6.67 -3.57 -9.60
C LYS A 44 7.99 -3.31 -8.94
N ASP A 45 8.41 -4.26 -8.11
CA ASP A 45 9.70 -4.26 -7.46
C ASP A 45 10.65 -5.24 -8.16
N CYS A 46 11.95 -5.13 -7.91
CA CYS A 46 12.95 -6.08 -8.42
C CYS A 46 12.62 -7.58 -8.23
N PRO A 47 12.10 -8.07 -7.07
CA PRO A 47 11.66 -9.45 -6.92
C PRO A 47 10.53 -9.90 -7.87
N ASP A 48 9.82 -8.98 -8.55
CA ASP A 48 8.80 -9.34 -9.54
C ASP A 48 9.39 -9.73 -10.91
N PHE A 49 10.69 -9.51 -11.11
CA PHE A 49 11.39 -9.80 -12.36
C PHE A 49 12.32 -10.99 -12.21
N ARG A 50 12.46 -11.78 -13.29
CA ARG A 50 13.34 -12.94 -13.28
C ARG A 50 14.80 -12.59 -13.58
N THR A 51 15.03 -11.51 -14.31
CA THR A 51 16.37 -11.07 -14.76
C THR A 51 16.49 -9.56 -14.73
N GLN A 52 17.72 -9.07 -14.59
CA GLN A 52 18.03 -7.63 -14.63
C GLN A 52 17.52 -7.00 -15.93
N ARG A 53 17.71 -7.70 -17.05
CA ARG A 53 17.27 -7.24 -18.38
C ARG A 53 15.76 -7.07 -18.49
N GLU A 54 14.98 -7.93 -17.86
CA GLU A 54 13.51 -7.82 -17.86
C GLU A 54 13.05 -6.61 -17.05
N ALA A 55 13.67 -6.38 -15.88
CA ALA A 55 13.43 -5.19 -15.06
C ALA A 55 13.84 -3.91 -15.80
N GLN A 56 15.01 -3.90 -16.46
CA GLN A 56 15.51 -2.76 -17.22
C GLN A 56 14.57 -2.38 -18.37
N ALA A 57 14.10 -3.37 -19.13
CA ALA A 57 13.16 -3.12 -20.22
C ALA A 57 11.83 -2.53 -19.69
N PHE A 58 11.37 -2.99 -18.52
CA PHE A 58 10.19 -2.43 -17.88
C PHE A 58 10.42 -1.00 -17.40
N PHE A 59 11.56 -0.72 -16.74
CA PHE A 59 11.94 0.62 -16.29
C PHE A 59 11.97 1.62 -17.46
N GLU A 60 12.66 1.28 -18.54
CA GLU A 60 12.73 2.11 -19.75
C GLU A 60 11.36 2.33 -20.39
N ALA A 61 10.53 1.28 -20.46
CA ALA A 61 9.17 1.38 -21.00
C ALA A 61 8.23 2.27 -20.15
N ASN A 62 8.51 2.45 -18.85
CA ASN A 62 7.71 3.28 -17.94
C ASN A 62 8.26 4.70 -17.78
N GLY A 63 9.27 5.09 -18.55
CA GLY A 63 9.84 6.45 -18.56
C GLY A 63 11.28 6.53 -18.07
N GLY A 64 11.85 5.41 -17.61
CA GLY A 64 13.25 5.25 -17.26
C GLY A 64 13.75 6.33 -16.30
N PRO A 65 15.03 6.74 -16.36
CA PRO A 65 15.61 7.59 -15.33
C PRO A 65 14.96 8.99 -15.24
N SER A 66 14.15 9.38 -16.23
CA SER A 66 13.34 10.61 -16.16
C SER A 66 12.07 10.46 -15.32
N SER A 67 11.52 9.25 -15.22
CA SER A 67 10.29 8.94 -14.51
C SER A 67 10.34 7.51 -14.00
N ASP A 68 10.69 7.36 -12.73
CA ASP A 68 10.73 6.07 -12.03
C ASP A 68 9.58 5.94 -11.01
N PRO A 69 8.32 5.75 -11.46
CA PRO A 69 7.17 5.61 -10.57
C PRO A 69 7.22 4.31 -9.75
N HIS A 70 8.00 3.33 -10.21
CA HIS A 70 8.16 2.01 -9.58
C HIS A 70 9.39 1.93 -8.67
N ARG A 71 10.18 3.02 -8.59
CA ARG A 71 11.37 3.14 -7.71
C ARG A 71 12.36 1.98 -7.90
N LEU A 72 12.50 1.55 -9.15
CA LEU A 72 13.37 0.46 -9.57
C LEU A 72 14.85 0.88 -9.61
N ASP A 73 15.12 2.18 -9.81
CA ASP A 73 16.44 2.80 -9.83
C ASP A 73 16.62 3.65 -8.55
N ARG A 74 17.05 3.02 -7.46
CA ARG A 74 17.10 3.69 -6.14
C ARG A 74 18.31 4.60 -5.99
N ASP A 75 19.37 4.32 -6.71
CA ASP A 75 20.63 5.04 -6.72
C ASP A 75 20.72 6.06 -7.87
N GLY A 76 19.87 5.96 -8.88
CA GLY A 76 19.72 6.96 -9.94
C GLY A 76 20.79 6.87 -11.02
N ASP A 77 21.37 5.70 -11.23
CA ASP A 77 22.44 5.47 -12.21
C ASP A 77 21.91 5.00 -13.58
N GLY A 78 20.59 4.78 -13.68
CA GLY A 78 19.89 4.30 -14.85
C GLY A 78 19.90 2.77 -15.02
N ARG A 79 20.44 2.02 -14.06
CA ARG A 79 20.47 0.55 -14.04
C ARG A 79 19.61 0.03 -12.90
N VAL A 80 18.53 -0.65 -13.26
CA VAL A 80 17.64 -1.22 -12.25
C VAL A 80 18.03 -2.64 -11.89
N CYS A 81 17.74 -3.00 -10.64
CA CYS A 81 17.76 -4.38 -10.16
C CYS A 81 19.06 -5.14 -10.46
N GLU A 82 20.20 -4.50 -10.26
CA GLU A 82 21.55 -5.04 -10.55
C GLU A 82 21.87 -6.34 -9.79
N THR A 83 21.11 -6.65 -8.74
CA THR A 83 21.22 -7.89 -7.97
C THR A 83 20.60 -9.09 -8.69
N LEU A 84 19.80 -8.87 -9.74
CA LEU A 84 19.17 -9.93 -10.52
C LEU A 84 20.16 -10.52 -11.55
N PRO A 85 19.96 -11.78 -11.98
CA PRO A 85 20.78 -12.43 -13.01
C PRO A 85 20.71 -11.76 -14.40
#